data_AF-A0A0U5IQL7-F1
#
_entry.id   AF-A0A0U5IQL7-F1
#
_cell.length_a   1.000
_cell.length_b   1.000
_cell.length_c   1.000
_cell.angle_alpha   90.00
_cell.angle_beta   90.00
_cell.angle_gamma   90.00
#
_symmetry.space_group_name_H-M   'P 1'
#
loop_
_entity.id
_entity.type
_entity.pdbx_description
1 polymer ?
#
loop_
_entity_poly.entity_id
_entity_poly.type
_entity_poly.pdbx_seq_one_letter_code
_entity_poly.pdbx_strand_id
1 'polypeptide(L)' 'MRALHDRMPVILAPEAVARWLDPASEPDALSDLLGPCPDARLALHPVARAVGNVRNEGPDLIAAVSDEGPRAG' A
#
# COMPACT_ATOMS: atom_id res chain seq x y z
N MET A 1 7.97 4.89 -1.12
CA MET A 1 7.66 3.50 -1.59
C MET A 1 8.68 2.93 -2.61
N ARG A 2 9.25 3.75 -3.50
CA ARG A 2 10.26 3.32 -4.51
C ARG A 2 11.45 2.55 -3.95
N ALA A 3 11.86 2.82 -2.71
CA ALA A 3 12.93 2.09 -2.02
C ALA A 3 12.60 0.59 -1.75
N LEU A 4 11.32 0.20 -1.83
CA LEU A 4 10.86 -1.18 -1.65
C LEU A 4 10.44 -1.82 -2.98
N HIS A 5 9.75 -1.08 -3.85
CA HIS A 5 9.26 -1.58 -5.14
C HIS A 5 9.03 -0.43 -6.15
N ASP A 6 9.21 -0.71 -7.44
CA ASP A 6 9.00 0.23 -8.55
C ASP A 6 7.53 0.64 -8.81
N ARG A 7 6.55 -0.02 -8.17
CA ARG A 7 5.12 0.20 -8.41
C ARG A 7 4.41 0.43 -7.09
N MET A 8 3.42 1.32 -7.10
CA MET A 8 2.62 1.67 -5.93
C MET A 8 1.13 1.69 -6.33
N PRO A 9 0.22 1.20 -5.47
CA PRO A 9 -1.20 1.41 -5.70
C PRO A 9 -1.55 2.91 -5.67
N VAL A 10 -2.57 3.30 -6.43
CA VAL A 10 -3.20 4.61 -6.30
C VAL A 10 -4.03 4.60 -5.01
N ILE A 11 -3.74 5.53 -4.10
CA ILE A 11 -4.45 5.67 -2.83
C ILE A 11 -5.30 6.94 -2.93
N LEU A 12 -6.62 6.77 -2.92
CA LEU A 12 -7.56 7.88 -3.03
C LEU A 12 -7.71 8.61 -1.70
N ALA A 13 -7.81 9.94 -1.76
CA ALA A 13 -8.28 10.73 -0.63
C ALA A 13 -9.76 10.42 -0.35
N PRO A 14 -10.23 10.45 0.91
CA PRO A 14 -11.62 10.14 1.26
C PRO A 14 -12.65 10.93 0.44
N GLU A 15 -12.35 12.19 0.14
CA GLU A 15 -13.22 13.11 -0.60
C GLU A 15 -13.34 12.74 -2.09
N ALA A 16 -12.37 12.01 -2.63
CA ALA A 16 -12.35 11.56 -4.03
C ALA A 16 -13.11 10.24 -4.25
N VAL A 17 -13.43 9.49 -3.19
CA VAL A 17 -14.05 8.16 -3.29
C VAL A 17 -15.40 8.20 -3.97
N ALA A 18 -16.25 9.20 -3.64
CA ALA A 18 -17.57 9.33 -4.25
C ALA A 18 -17.48 9.54 -5.77
N ARG A 19 -16.58 10.43 -6.20
CA ARG A 19 -16.32 10.71 -7.63
C ARG A 19 -15.75 9.49 -8.36
N TRP A 20 -14.88 8.73 -7.71
CA TRP A 20 -14.31 7.49 -8.26
C TRP A 20 -15.35 6.39 -8.47
N LEU A 21 -16.33 6.27 -7.56
CA LEU A 21 -17.37 5.24 -7.62
C LEU A 21 -18.61 5.65 -8.43
N ASP A 22 -18.74 6.91 -8.80
CA ASP A 22 -19.88 7.42 -9.57
C ASP A 22 -19.88 6.83 -11.00
N PRO A 23 -20.88 6.02 -11.39
CA PRO A 23 -20.98 5.46 -12.73
C PRO A 23 -21.16 6.52 -13.83
N ALA A 24 -21.57 7.74 -13.47
CA ALA A 24 -21.71 8.85 -14.40
C ALA A 24 -20.40 9.63 -14.62
N SER A 25 -19.34 9.33 -13.87
CA SER A 25 -18.03 9.95 -14.08
C SER A 25 -17.39 9.49 -15.38
N GLU A 26 -17.02 10.45 -16.23
CA GLU A 26 -16.23 10.16 -17.43
C GLU A 26 -14.79 9.74 -17.05
N PRO A 27 -14.23 8.65 -17.60
CA PRO A 27 -12.91 8.14 -17.22
C PRO A 27 -11.77 9.16 -17.35
N ASP A 28 -11.77 9.96 -18.41
CA ASP A 28 -10.75 10.99 -18.65
C ASP A 28 -10.75 12.05 -17.55
N ALA A 29 -11.94 12.34 -17.00
CA ALA A 29 -12.08 13.27 -15.90
C ALA A 29 -11.43 12.72 -14.63
N LEU A 30 -11.23 11.41 -14.45
CA LEU A 30 -10.65 10.82 -13.22
C LEU A 30 -9.12 10.73 -13.24
N SER A 31 -8.48 11.11 -14.35
CA SER A 31 -7.03 10.99 -14.54
C SER A 31 -6.20 11.73 -13.48
N ASP A 32 -6.73 12.82 -12.92
CA ASP A 32 -6.13 13.59 -11.82
C ASP A 32 -5.99 12.80 -10.52
N LEU A 33 -6.80 11.74 -10.33
CA LEU A 33 -6.75 10.86 -9.17
C LEU A 33 -5.64 9.81 -9.27
N LEU A 34 -5.11 9.55 -10.47
CA LEU A 34 -4.21 8.43 -10.77
C LEU A 34 -2.73 8.79 -10.52
N GLY A 35 -2.43 9.24 -9.31
CA GLY A 35 -1.10 9.68 -8.92
C GLY A 35 -0.48 8.86 -7.79
N PRO A 36 0.85 8.98 -7.57
CA PRO A 36 1.49 8.44 -6.39
C PRO A 36 1.01 9.17 -5.13
N CYS A 37 0.75 8.41 -4.06
CA CYS A 37 0.53 8.97 -2.73
C CYS A 37 1.82 9.64 -2.22
N PRO A 38 1.74 10.84 -1.59
CA PRO A 38 2.91 11.48 -0.98
C PRO A 38 3.55 10.60 0.09
N ASP A 39 4.88 10.43 0.06
CA ASP A 39 5.60 9.57 1.01
C ASP A 39 5.34 9.96 2.48
N ALA A 40 5.12 11.26 2.78
CA ALA A 40 4.80 11.75 4.12
C ALA A 40 3.46 11.25 4.69
N ARG A 41 2.59 10.68 3.86
CA ARG A 41 1.30 10.10 4.26
C ARG A 41 1.40 8.60 4.52
N LEU A 42 2.57 8.00 4.33
CA LEU A 42 2.80 6.56 4.45
C LEU A 42 3.85 6.27 5.52
N ALA A 43 3.57 5.25 6.33
CA ALA A 43 4.55 4.62 7.20
C ALA A 43 4.82 3.21 6.67
N LEU A 44 6.07 2.77 6.74
CA LEU A 44 6.49 1.42 6.36
C LEU A 44 7.35 0.83 7.48
N HIS A 45 7.15 -0.44 7.75
CA HIS A 45 7.99 -1.23 8.66
C HIS A 45 8.14 -2.66 8.14
N PRO A 46 9.27 -3.33 8.44
CA PRO A 46 9.43 -4.74 8.10
C PRO A 46 8.47 -5.61 8.92
N VAL A 47 8.00 -6.70 8.30
CA VAL A 47 7.15 -7.72 8.94
C VAL A 47 7.76 -9.10 8.77
N ALA A 48 7.28 -10.08 9.55
CA ALA A 48 7.77 -11.45 9.46
C ALA A 48 7.51 -12.08 8.09
N ARG A 49 8.46 -12.90 7.60
CA ARG A 49 8.32 -13.64 6.31
C ARG A 49 7.10 -14.53 6.23
N ALA A 50 6.51 -14.91 7.37
CA ALA A 50 5.29 -15.72 7.45
C ALA A 50 4.12 -15.13 6.63
N VAL A 51 4.08 -13.80 6.41
CA VAL A 51 3.07 -13.12 5.57
C VAL A 51 3.08 -13.60 4.11
N GLY A 52 4.19 -14.15 3.62
CA GLY A 52 4.30 -14.66 2.25
C GLY A 52 3.54 -15.96 1.99
N ASN A 53 3.07 -16.66 3.02
CA ASN A 53 2.27 -17.88 2.89
C ASN A 53 0.79 -17.56 3.13
N VAL A 54 -0.02 -17.64 2.07
CA VAL A 54 -1.47 -17.32 2.06
C VAL A 54 -2.33 -18.18 2.99
N ARG A 55 -1.79 -19.27 3.56
CA ARG A 55 -2.52 -20.10 4.55
C ARG A 55 -2.43 -19.53 5.96
N ASN A 56 -1.52 -18.59 6.19
CA ASN A 56 -1.36 -17.92 7.47
C ASN A 56 -2.32 -16.74 7.53
N GLU A 57 -3.02 -16.62 8.67
CA GLU A 57 -3.95 -15.54 8.95
C GLU A 57 -3.69 -15.02 10.37
N GLY A 58 -3.97 -13.74 10.63
CA GLY A 58 -3.91 -13.17 11.98
C GLY A 58 -3.22 -11.82 12.07
N PRO A 59 -3.41 -11.10 13.20
CA PRO A 59 -2.90 -9.74 13.39
C PRO A 59 -1.37 -9.65 13.41
N ASP A 60 -0.68 -10.74 13.77
CA ASP A 60 0.79 -10.78 13.85
C ASP A 60 1.46 -10.62 12.48
N LEU A 61 0.74 -10.87 11.38
CA LEU A 61 1.28 -10.77 10.02
C LEU A 61 1.61 -9.33 9.59
N ILE A 62 1.02 -8.33 10.26
CA ILE A 62 1.30 -6.92 10.02
C ILE A 62 2.13 -6.28 11.15
N ALA A 63 2.48 -7.05 12.18
CA ALA A 63 3.26 -6.57 13.31
C ALA A 63 4.71 -6.26 12.87
N ALA A 64 5.23 -5.14 13.33
CA ALA A 64 6.63 -4.79 13.10
C ALA A 64 7.56 -5.81 13.74
N VAL A 65 8.57 -6.24 12.99
CA VAL A 65 9.68 -7.04 13.54
C VAL A 65 10.88 -6.14 13.77
N SER A 66 11.62 -6.37 14.86
CA SER A 66 12.93 -5.74 15.04
C SER A 66 13.87 -6.18 13.93
N ASP A 67 14.75 -5.28 13.46
CA ASP A 67 15.71 -5.52 12.37
C ASP A 67 16.86 -6.50 12.75
N GLU A 68 16.65 -7.36 13.75
CA GLU A 68 17.61 -8.34 14.27
C GLU A 68 17.36 -9.78 13.75
N GLY A 69 16.64 -9.93 12.63
CA GLY A 69 16.48 -11.21 11.92
C GLY A 69 17.64 -11.47 10.95
N PRO A 70 18.14 -12.72 10.81
CA PRO A 70 19.47 -13.01 10.30
C PRO A 70 19.68 -12.46 8.89
N ARG A 71 20.79 -11.74 8.67
CA ARG A 71 21.34 -11.52 7.33
C ARG A 71 21.63 -12.91 6.75
N ALA A 72 20.82 -13.33 5.79
CA ALA A 72 21.12 -14.52 5.00
C ALA A 72 22.44 -14.25 4.26
N GLY A 73 23.44 -15.10 4.52
CA GLY A 73 24.67 -15.18 3.73
C GLY A 73 24.49 -15.93 2.43
#